data_AF-A0A3S1CQB1-F1
#
_entry.id   AF-A0A3S1CQB1-F1
#
_cell.length_a   1.000
_cell.length_b   1.000
_cell.length_c   1.000
_cell.angle_alpha   90.00
_cell.angle_beta   90.00
_cell.angle_gamma   90.00
#
_symmetry.space_group_name_H-M   'P 1'
#
loop_
_entity.id
_entity.type
_entity.pdbx_description
1 polymer ?
#
loop_
_entity_poly.entity_id
_entity_poly.type
_entity_poly.pdbx_seq_one_letter_code
_entity_poly.pdbx_strand_id
1 'polypeptide(L)'
;MTKLADIVKVERRFALSARIDTDLNGTPPLTGYVLQASVRKSLVAMLTGIADGSQYAFTWTGPYGGGKSCAALLVANLVAGNKKQRTLAEGIVGSELADQFSSAFPGRGRSWDVLALTGRRTSLAAALAEAAAGAFEWPQATIDAAQDERALIDGLEAHARQKGGLLIIVDELGKFLEHATNS
;
A
#
# COMPACT_ATOMS: atom_id res chain seq x y z
N MET A 1 -42.56 4.87 -19.74
CA MET A 1 -41.41 3.95 -19.90
C MET A 1 -40.19 4.64 -19.35
N THR A 2 -39.61 4.12 -18.27
CA THR A 2 -38.37 4.64 -17.69
C THR A 2 -37.22 4.27 -18.62
N LYS A 3 -36.41 5.24 -19.05
CA LYS A 3 -35.27 4.94 -19.93
C LYS A 3 -34.12 4.45 -19.09
N LEU A 4 -33.28 3.59 -19.65
CA LEU A 4 -32.09 3.08 -18.97
C LEU A 4 -31.17 4.21 -18.49
N ALA A 5 -31.09 5.30 -19.26
CA ALA A 5 -30.33 6.51 -18.89
C ALA A 5 -30.86 7.24 -17.66
N ASP A 6 -32.12 7.01 -17.26
CA ASP A 6 -32.73 7.64 -16.09
C ASP A 6 -32.43 6.87 -14.79
N ILE A 7 -31.93 5.62 -14.91
CA ILE A 7 -31.65 4.72 -13.78
C ILE A 7 -30.19 4.23 -13.73
N VAL A 8 -29.45 4.35 -14.84
CA VAL A 8 -28.04 4.00 -14.94
C VAL A 8 -27.22 5.27 -15.15
N LYS A 9 -26.39 5.61 -14.17
CA LYS A 9 -25.41 6.68 -14.28
C LYS A 9 -24.03 6.06 -14.53
N VAL A 10 -23.47 6.32 -15.70
CA VAL A 10 -22.08 5.94 -16.00
C VAL A 10 -21.16 6.91 -15.28
N GLU A 11 -20.43 6.43 -14.27
CA GLU A 11 -19.38 7.22 -13.65
C GLU A 11 -18.22 7.39 -14.63
N ARG A 12 -17.94 8.65 -15.01
CA ARG A 12 -16.99 8.98 -16.08
C ARG A 12 -15.53 8.80 -15.66
N ARG A 13 -15.25 8.62 -14.37
CA ARG A 13 -13.92 8.38 -13.84
C ARG A 13 -13.69 6.89 -13.66
N PHE A 14 -13.48 6.19 -14.78
CA PHE A 14 -12.82 4.89 -14.76
C PHE A 14 -11.31 5.13 -14.63
N ALA A 15 -10.76 4.74 -13.47
CA ALA A 15 -9.35 4.53 -13.18
C ALA A 15 -8.34 5.47 -13.87
N LEU A 16 -7.92 6.54 -13.18
CA LEU A 16 -6.64 7.16 -13.49
C LEU A 16 -5.51 6.15 -13.20
N SER A 17 -4.42 6.22 -13.98
CA SER A 17 -3.17 5.54 -13.62
C SER A 17 -2.77 6.00 -12.23
N ALA A 18 -2.75 5.07 -11.29
CA ALA A 18 -2.48 5.37 -9.89
C ALA A 18 -0.98 5.26 -9.64
N ARG A 19 -0.37 6.33 -9.12
CA ARG A 19 1.03 6.35 -8.71
C ARG A 19 1.09 6.28 -7.20
N ILE A 20 1.56 5.15 -6.68
CA ILE A 20 1.47 4.85 -5.25
C ILE A 20 2.28 5.88 -4.42
N ASP A 21 3.44 6.28 -4.90
CA ASP A 21 4.31 7.26 -4.24
C ASP A 21 3.68 8.66 -4.10
N THR A 22 2.96 9.15 -5.12
CA THR A 22 2.34 10.48 -5.07
C THR A 22 0.93 10.49 -4.50
N ASP A 23 0.19 9.40 -4.68
CA ASP A 23 -1.25 9.37 -4.43
C ASP A 23 -1.61 8.99 -2.98
N LEU A 24 -0.64 8.58 -2.17
CA LEU A 24 -0.83 8.33 -0.74
C LEU A 24 -1.17 9.60 0.06
N ASN A 25 -0.54 10.73 -0.30
CA ASN A 25 -0.72 12.02 0.39
C ASN A 25 -1.75 12.95 -0.29
N GLY A 26 -2.30 12.53 -1.43
CA GLY A 26 -3.29 13.28 -2.22
C GLY A 26 -4.74 12.85 -1.99
N THR A 27 -5.68 13.60 -2.54
CA THR A 27 -7.10 13.18 -2.57
C THR A 27 -7.19 11.94 -3.47
N PRO A 28 -7.64 10.77 -2.98
CA PRO A 28 -7.29 9.49 -3.57
C PRO A 28 -7.97 9.25 -4.94
N PRO A 29 -7.36 8.44 -5.83
CA PRO A 29 -7.95 8.00 -7.09
C PRO A 29 -9.04 6.92 -6.92
N LEU A 30 -9.39 6.53 -5.68
CA LEU A 30 -10.38 5.49 -5.39
C LEU A 30 -11.82 5.89 -5.75
N THR A 31 -12.07 7.17 -6.09
CA THR A 31 -13.40 7.60 -6.58
C THR A 31 -13.71 6.91 -7.91
N GLY A 32 -14.71 6.02 -7.89
CA GLY A 32 -15.08 5.21 -9.07
C GLY A 32 -14.28 3.91 -9.21
N TYR A 33 -13.42 3.56 -8.24
CA TYR A 33 -12.76 2.27 -8.24
C TYR A 33 -13.77 1.14 -7.97
N VAL A 34 -13.76 0.13 -8.84
CA VAL A 34 -14.58 -1.08 -8.71
C VAL A 34 -13.66 -2.25 -8.34
N LEU A 35 -13.86 -2.81 -7.14
CA LEU A 35 -13.10 -3.96 -6.67
C LEU A 35 -13.42 -5.20 -7.51
N GLN A 36 -12.45 -5.63 -8.31
CA GLN A 36 -12.55 -6.83 -9.12
C GLN A 36 -12.45 -8.09 -8.26
N ALA A 37 -13.13 -9.17 -8.68
CA ALA A 37 -13.14 -10.44 -7.94
C ALA A 37 -11.73 -11.06 -7.78
N SER A 38 -10.87 -10.92 -8.79
CA SER A 38 -9.47 -11.38 -8.72
C SER A 38 -8.67 -10.63 -7.67
N VAL A 39 -8.81 -9.30 -7.60
CA VAL A 39 -8.18 -8.47 -6.57
C VAL A 39 -8.71 -8.85 -5.19
N ARG A 40 -10.04 -8.97 -5.04
CA ARG A 40 -10.66 -9.40 -3.78
C ARG A 40 -10.06 -10.73 -3.30
N LYS A 41 -9.92 -11.72 -4.20
CA LYS A 41 -9.31 -13.01 -3.86
C LYS A 41 -7.88 -12.87 -3.36
N SER A 42 -7.07 -12.02 -3.99
CA SER A 42 -5.70 -11.73 -3.55
C SER A 42 -5.65 -11.05 -2.18
N LEU A 43 -6.59 -10.13 -1.90
CA LEU A 43 -6.69 -9.47 -0.58
C LEU A 43 -7.07 -10.47 0.51
N VAL A 44 -8.05 -11.35 0.25
CA VAL A 44 -8.44 -12.40 1.22
C VAL A 44 -7.28 -13.35 1.51
N ALA A 45 -6.55 -13.78 0.48
CA ALA A 45 -5.37 -14.62 0.66
C ALA A 45 -4.28 -13.92 1.49
N MET A 46 -4.07 -12.62 1.26
CA MET A 46 -3.16 -11.80 2.05
C MET A 46 -3.57 -11.75 3.52
N LEU A 47 -4.82 -11.42 3.79
CA LEU A 47 -5.35 -11.30 5.17
C LEU A 47 -5.30 -12.64 5.91
N THR A 48 -5.58 -13.74 5.22
CA THR A 48 -5.47 -15.08 5.80
C THR A 48 -4.03 -15.37 6.23
N GLY A 49 -3.05 -15.11 5.36
CA GLY A 49 -1.63 -15.31 5.70
C GLY A 49 -1.14 -14.44 6.86
N ILE A 50 -1.67 -13.22 6.99
CA ILE A 50 -1.38 -12.33 8.13
C ILE A 50 -2.02 -12.87 9.41
N ALA A 51 -3.29 -13.29 9.34
CA ALA A 51 -4.03 -13.81 10.49
C ALA A 51 -3.42 -15.11 11.05
N ASP A 52 -2.88 -15.96 10.18
CA ASP A 52 -2.15 -17.18 10.57
C ASP A 52 -0.78 -16.88 11.22
N GLY A 53 -0.30 -15.64 11.11
CA GLY A 53 0.92 -15.16 11.77
C GLY A 53 2.24 -15.62 11.13
N SER A 54 2.18 -16.33 10.00
CA SER A 54 3.36 -16.93 9.35
C SER A 54 3.89 -16.15 8.15
N GLN A 55 3.11 -15.22 7.57
CA GLN A 55 3.48 -14.53 6.34
C GLN A 55 3.07 -13.06 6.35
N TYR A 56 4.05 -12.16 6.16
CA TYR A 56 3.87 -10.71 6.14
C TYR A 56 4.38 -10.02 4.88
N ALA A 57 4.92 -10.79 3.92
CA ALA A 57 5.38 -10.31 2.63
C ALA A 57 4.58 -10.99 1.50
N PHE A 58 4.09 -10.19 0.57
CA PHE A 58 3.22 -10.65 -0.51
C PHE A 58 3.61 -9.98 -1.82
N THR A 59 3.49 -10.73 -2.93
CA THR A 59 3.71 -10.19 -4.27
C THR A 59 2.44 -10.36 -5.09
N TRP A 60 1.95 -9.26 -5.66
CA TRP A 60 0.84 -9.31 -6.62
C TRP A 60 1.37 -9.10 -8.02
N THR A 61 1.24 -10.13 -8.84
CA THR A 61 1.62 -10.09 -10.25
C THR A 61 0.37 -10.05 -11.14
N GLY A 62 0.50 -9.49 -12.34
CA GLY A 62 -0.60 -9.36 -13.27
C GLY A 62 -0.30 -8.34 -14.36
N PRO A 63 -1.11 -8.31 -15.44
CA PRO A 63 -0.87 -7.44 -16.60
C PRO A 63 -0.90 -5.96 -16.23
N TYR A 64 -0.28 -5.14 -17.09
CA TYR A 64 -0.42 -3.68 -17.00
C TYR A 64 -1.90 -3.28 -17.12
N GLY A 65 -2.32 -2.29 -16.32
CA GLY A 65 -3.73 -1.90 -16.24
C GLY A 65 -4.62 -2.86 -15.45
N GLY A 66 -4.11 -3.98 -14.93
CA GLY A 66 -4.88 -4.94 -14.12
C GLY A 66 -5.30 -4.47 -12.72
N GLY A 67 -5.10 -3.19 -12.40
CA GLY A 67 -5.55 -2.59 -11.14
C GLY A 67 -4.69 -2.87 -9.90
N LYS A 68 -3.46 -3.39 -10.05
CA LYS A 68 -2.55 -3.70 -8.94
C LYS A 68 -2.21 -2.48 -8.08
N SER A 69 -1.77 -1.40 -8.70
CA SER A 69 -1.41 -0.17 -7.98
C SER A 69 -2.63 0.47 -7.30
N CYS A 70 -3.81 0.40 -7.93
CA CYS A 70 -5.07 0.82 -7.29
C CYS A 70 -5.44 -0.07 -6.08
N ALA A 71 -5.21 -1.39 -6.18
CA ALA A 71 -5.42 -2.31 -5.06
C ALA A 71 -4.47 -2.02 -3.90
N ALA A 72 -3.20 -1.70 -4.21
CA ALA A 72 -2.23 -1.31 -3.20
C ALA A 72 -2.61 0.00 -2.51
N LEU A 73 -3.10 0.99 -3.25
CA LEU A 73 -3.67 2.21 -2.67
C LEU A 73 -4.92 1.92 -1.82
N LEU A 74 -5.80 1.01 -2.26
CA LEU A 74 -6.96 0.59 -1.47
C LEU A 74 -6.52 0.04 -0.12
N VAL A 75 -5.52 -0.85 -0.10
CA VAL A 75 -4.94 -1.38 1.14
C VAL A 75 -4.33 -0.28 1.99
N ALA A 76 -3.54 0.63 1.41
CA ALA A 76 -2.97 1.74 2.17
C ALA A 76 -4.04 2.62 2.83
N ASN A 77 -5.16 2.88 2.15
CA ASN A 77 -6.27 3.66 2.70
C ASN A 77 -7.03 2.90 3.80
N LEU A 78 -7.16 1.57 3.71
CA LEU A 78 -7.74 0.73 4.77
C LEU A 78 -6.86 0.72 6.02
N VAL A 79 -5.54 0.60 5.84
CA VAL A 79 -4.57 0.38 6.92
C VAL A 79 -4.15 1.69 7.60
N ALA A 80 -3.83 2.73 6.84
CA ALA A 80 -3.26 3.99 7.35
C ALA A 80 -4.04 5.25 6.94
N GLY A 81 -5.09 5.11 6.14
CA GLY A 81 -5.88 6.25 5.68
C GLY A 81 -6.52 7.03 6.83
N ASN A 82 -6.69 8.34 6.65
CA ASN A 82 -7.49 9.17 7.54
C ASN A 82 -8.96 8.73 7.54
N LYS A 83 -9.79 9.26 8.45
CA LYS A 83 -11.20 8.85 8.59
C LYS A 83 -11.97 8.85 7.26
N LYS A 84 -11.81 9.89 6.43
CA LYS A 84 -12.53 10.00 5.14
C LYS A 84 -12.04 8.96 4.14
N GLN A 85 -10.72 8.79 4.03
CA GLN A 85 -10.07 7.82 3.17
C GLN A 85 -10.48 6.38 3.53
N ARG A 86 -10.44 6.07 4.83
CA ARG A 86 -10.80 4.75 5.35
C ARG A 86 -12.27 4.43 5.09
N THR A 87 -13.19 5.34 5.39
CA THR A 87 -14.63 5.15 5.11
C THR A 87 -14.90 4.90 3.62
N LEU A 88 -14.20 5.62 2.72
CA LEU A 88 -14.32 5.36 1.28
C LEU A 88 -13.83 3.95 0.91
N ALA A 89 -12.67 3.55 1.45
CA ALA A 89 -12.07 2.25 1.18
C ALA A 89 -12.91 1.09 1.73
N GLU A 90 -13.44 1.22 2.94
CA GLU A 90 -14.38 0.28 3.57
C GLU A 90 -15.65 0.09 2.72
N GLY A 91 -16.19 1.20 2.17
CA GLY A 91 -17.32 1.15 1.25
C GLY A 91 -17.05 0.39 -0.05
N ILE A 92 -15.80 0.38 -0.53
CA ILE A 92 -15.38 -0.37 -1.72
C ILE A 92 -15.27 -1.86 -1.42
N VAL A 93 -14.67 -2.23 -0.28
CA VAL A 93 -14.41 -3.64 0.05
C VAL A 93 -15.63 -4.35 0.65
N GLY A 94 -16.55 -3.60 1.25
CA GLY A 94 -17.68 -4.13 2.01
C GLY A 94 -17.28 -4.50 3.44
N SER A 95 -18.27 -4.58 4.33
CA SER A 95 -18.07 -4.74 5.79
C SER A 95 -17.26 -5.99 6.15
N GLU A 96 -17.56 -7.13 5.55
CA GLU A 96 -16.87 -8.40 5.85
C GLU A 96 -15.35 -8.30 5.66
N LEU A 97 -14.92 -7.75 4.52
CA LEU A 97 -13.49 -7.63 4.24
C LEU A 97 -12.85 -6.51 5.09
N ALA A 98 -13.59 -5.43 5.37
CA ALA A 98 -13.14 -4.38 6.27
C ALA A 98 -12.86 -4.91 7.69
N ASP A 99 -13.72 -5.78 8.22
CA ASP A 99 -13.53 -6.40 9.55
C ASP A 99 -12.30 -7.31 9.57
N GLN A 100 -12.06 -8.06 8.48
CA GLN A 100 -10.83 -8.85 8.33
C GLN A 100 -9.57 -7.96 8.29
N PHE A 101 -9.61 -6.82 7.60
CA PHE A 101 -8.52 -5.83 7.63
C PHE A 101 -8.29 -5.28 9.04
N SER A 102 -9.34 -4.91 9.76
CA SER A 102 -9.22 -4.42 11.14
C SER A 102 -8.61 -5.47 12.08
N SER A 103 -8.87 -6.76 11.82
CA SER A 103 -8.33 -7.87 12.62
C SER A 103 -6.85 -8.15 12.27
N ALA A 104 -6.51 -8.14 10.98
CA ALA A 104 -5.17 -8.42 10.48
C ALA A 104 -4.17 -7.27 10.72
N PHE A 105 -4.67 -6.02 10.75
CA PHE A 105 -3.87 -4.82 11.00
C PHE A 105 -4.30 -4.12 12.31
N PRO A 106 -4.12 -4.78 13.48
CA PRO A 106 -4.62 -4.25 14.74
C PRO A 106 -3.86 -2.98 15.13
N GLY A 107 -4.52 -1.83 15.06
CA GLY A 107 -4.00 -0.59 15.63
C GLY A 107 -4.36 -0.53 17.12
N ARG A 108 -3.39 -0.76 18.03
CA ARG A 108 -3.56 -0.60 19.49
C ARG A 108 -3.76 0.88 19.88
N GLY A 109 -4.77 1.55 19.33
CA GLY A 109 -4.98 2.99 19.45
C GLY A 109 -3.98 3.86 18.67
N ARG A 110 -3.14 3.25 17.82
CA ARG A 110 -2.15 3.92 16.97
C ARG A 110 -2.40 3.58 15.51
N SER A 111 -2.27 4.58 14.63
CA SER A 111 -2.32 4.35 13.18
C SER A 111 -1.08 3.59 12.72
N TRP A 112 -1.24 2.76 11.70
CA TRP A 112 -0.11 2.28 10.91
C TRP A 112 0.43 3.42 10.05
N ASP A 113 1.71 3.35 9.70
CA ASP A 113 2.29 4.20 8.66
C ASP A 113 2.49 3.38 7.38
N VAL A 114 2.53 4.07 6.24
CA VAL A 114 2.78 3.46 4.92
C VAL A 114 4.01 4.08 4.30
N LEU A 115 4.93 3.24 3.85
CA LEU A 115 6.09 3.63 3.06
C LEU A 115 5.92 3.06 1.66
N ALA A 116 5.73 3.92 0.66
CA ALA A 116 5.63 3.49 -0.73
C ALA A 116 6.89 3.78 -1.53
N LEU A 117 7.23 2.84 -2.40
CA LEU A 117 8.36 2.91 -3.31
C LEU A 117 7.90 2.55 -4.72
N THR A 118 8.49 3.23 -5.69
CA THR A 118 8.35 2.89 -7.10
C THR A 118 9.69 2.41 -7.64
N GLY A 119 9.69 1.30 -8.36
CA GLY A 119 10.87 0.68 -8.95
C GLY A 119 11.68 1.65 -9.82
N ARG A 120 13.00 1.67 -9.59
CA ARG A 120 13.98 2.42 -10.40
C ARG A 120 15.32 1.67 -10.41
N ARG A 121 16.26 2.09 -11.27
CA ARG A 121 17.59 1.45 -11.42
C ARG A 121 18.53 1.85 -10.28
N THR A 122 18.28 1.32 -9.08
CA THR A 122 19.11 1.51 -7.88
C THR A 122 18.93 0.33 -6.94
N SER A 123 19.66 0.27 -5.82
CA SER A 123 19.46 -0.76 -4.82
C SER A 123 18.14 -0.54 -4.06
N LEU A 124 17.45 -1.64 -3.72
CA LEU A 124 16.23 -1.56 -2.92
C LEU A 124 16.50 -0.96 -1.54
N ALA A 125 17.64 -1.31 -0.92
CA ALA A 125 18.05 -0.78 0.37
C ALA A 125 18.24 0.75 0.32
N ALA A 126 18.91 1.29 -0.71
CA ALA A 126 19.08 2.72 -0.86
C ALA A 126 17.75 3.44 -1.11
N ALA A 127 16.86 2.86 -1.92
CA ALA A 127 15.53 3.42 -2.15
C ALA A 127 14.67 3.42 -0.87
N LEU A 128 14.77 2.37 -0.05
CA LEU A 128 14.12 2.28 1.26
C LEU A 128 14.66 3.32 2.24
N ALA A 129 15.99 3.47 2.33
CA ALA A 129 16.61 4.46 3.19
C ALA A 129 16.20 5.89 2.81
N GLU A 130 16.21 6.23 1.52
CA GLU A 130 15.77 7.54 1.02
C GLU A 130 14.30 7.81 1.34
N ALA A 131 13.42 6.84 1.05
CA ALA A 131 12.00 6.99 1.30
C ALA A 131 11.70 7.13 2.80
N ALA A 132 12.33 6.30 3.64
CA ALA A 132 12.15 6.33 5.10
C ALA A 132 12.70 7.62 5.70
N ALA A 133 13.87 8.08 5.25
CA ALA A 133 14.47 9.33 5.71
C ALA A 133 13.53 10.52 5.48
N GLY A 134 12.92 10.61 4.29
CA GLY A 134 11.96 11.66 3.97
C GLY A 134 10.62 11.50 4.71
N ALA A 135 10.10 10.28 4.81
CA ALA A 135 8.79 10.03 5.42
C ALA A 135 8.79 10.15 6.95
N PHE A 136 9.91 9.81 7.60
CA PHE A 136 10.03 9.78 9.05
C PHE A 136 10.91 10.89 9.61
N GLU A 137 11.35 11.83 8.76
CA GLU A 137 12.19 12.97 9.13
C GLU A 137 13.45 12.55 9.92
N TRP A 138 14.12 11.49 9.46
CA TRP A 138 15.28 10.94 10.15
C TRP A 138 16.42 11.97 10.24
N PRO A 139 17.09 12.07 11.40
CA PRO A 139 18.26 12.92 11.53
C PRO A 139 19.41 12.38 10.68
N GLN A 140 20.35 13.25 10.29
CA GLN A 140 21.47 12.90 9.41
C GLN A 140 22.25 11.67 9.91
N ALA A 141 22.48 11.55 11.21
CA ALA A 141 23.17 10.40 11.79
C ALA A 141 22.46 9.05 11.51
N THR A 142 21.12 9.05 11.51
CA THR A 142 20.32 7.85 11.17
C THR A 142 20.38 7.57 9.67
N ILE A 143 20.36 8.61 8.83
CA ILE A 143 20.50 8.47 7.37
C ILE A 143 21.87 7.86 7.01
N ASP A 144 22.93 8.32 7.66
CA ASP A 144 24.29 7.82 7.46
C ASP A 144 24.42 6.37 7.93
N ALA A 145 23.82 6.03 9.08
CA ALA A 145 23.80 4.66 9.60
C ALA A 145 23.00 3.71 8.69
N ALA A 146 21.88 4.19 8.10
CA ALA A 146 21.02 3.41 7.21
C ALA A 146 21.65 3.04 5.86
N GLN A 147 22.91 3.43 5.60
CA GLN A 147 23.71 2.85 4.52
C GLN A 147 24.07 1.38 4.79
N ASP A 148 24.11 0.96 6.06
CA ASP A 148 24.16 -0.45 6.46
C ASP A 148 22.74 -1.04 6.52
N GLU A 149 22.56 -2.21 5.90
CA GLU A 149 21.23 -2.83 5.77
C GLU A 149 20.63 -3.24 7.11
N ARG A 150 21.45 -3.66 8.09
CA ARG A 150 20.94 -4.04 9.42
C ARG A 150 20.50 -2.80 10.17
N ALA A 151 21.29 -1.73 10.15
CA ALA A 151 20.92 -0.46 10.75
C ALA A 151 19.65 0.15 10.11
N LEU A 152 19.47 -0.01 8.79
CA LEU A 152 18.23 0.37 8.10
C LEU A 152 17.03 -0.43 8.65
N ILE A 153 17.14 -1.76 8.73
CA ILE A 153 16.08 -2.63 9.27
C ILE A 153 15.75 -2.23 10.72
N ASP A 154 16.76 -2.06 11.56
CA ASP A 154 16.60 -1.65 12.96
C ASP A 154 15.87 -0.30 13.07
N GLY A 155 16.21 0.66 12.20
CA GLY A 155 15.54 1.97 12.12
C GLY A 155 14.07 1.86 11.73
N LEU A 156 13.74 1.04 10.72
CA LEU A 156 12.37 0.77 10.29
C LEU A 156 11.55 0.07 11.38
N GLU A 157 12.14 -0.92 12.06
CA GLU A 157 11.50 -1.62 13.17
C GLU A 157 11.25 -0.69 14.36
N ALA A 158 12.24 0.12 14.73
CA ALA A 158 12.12 1.08 15.82
C ALA A 158 10.96 2.05 15.56
N HIS A 159 10.83 2.54 14.32
CA HIS A 159 9.70 3.37 13.90
C HIS A 159 8.36 2.62 14.00
N ALA A 160 8.29 1.41 13.44
CA ALA A 160 7.08 0.59 13.46
C ALA A 160 6.57 0.32 14.89
N ARG A 161 7.49 0.10 15.85
CA ARG A 161 7.16 -0.11 17.28
C ARG A 161 6.54 1.12 17.95
N GLN A 162 6.80 2.33 17.44
CA GLN A 162 6.15 3.56 17.92
C GLN A 162 4.73 3.75 17.35
N LYS A 163 4.35 2.95 16.36
CA LYS A 163 3.07 3.02 15.63
C LYS A 163 2.22 1.76 15.86
N GLY A 164 1.15 1.59 15.07
CA GLY A 164 0.42 0.32 14.98
C GLY A 164 1.16 -0.75 14.17
N GLY A 165 2.10 -0.31 13.33
CA GLY A 165 2.89 -1.12 12.41
C GLY A 165 3.38 -0.27 11.24
N LEU A 166 4.17 -0.87 10.35
CA LEU A 166 4.64 -0.25 9.12
C LEU A 166 4.27 -1.13 7.93
N LEU A 167 3.53 -0.57 6.97
CA LEU A 167 3.24 -1.21 5.70
C LEU A 167 4.19 -0.66 4.63
N ILE A 168 5.01 -1.52 4.05
CA ILE A 168 5.89 -1.17 2.93
C ILE A 168 5.24 -1.64 1.63
N ILE A 169 5.04 -0.74 0.68
CA ILE A 169 4.48 -1.02 -0.64
C ILE A 169 5.54 -0.74 -1.69
N VAL A 170 5.82 -1.72 -2.54
CA VAL A 170 6.78 -1.58 -3.63
C VAL A 170 6.07 -1.81 -4.96
N ASP A 171 5.91 -0.75 -5.76
CA ASP A 171 5.49 -0.86 -7.16
C ASP A 171 6.71 -1.13 -8.05
N GLU A 172 6.50 -1.84 -9.16
CA GLU A 172 7.54 -2.17 -10.13
C GLU A 172 8.81 -2.81 -9.52
N LEU A 173 8.65 -3.68 -8.51
CA LEU A 173 9.72 -4.38 -7.78
C LEU A 173 10.80 -4.99 -8.71
N GLY A 174 10.40 -5.46 -9.90
CA GLY A 174 11.31 -6.03 -10.90
C GLY A 174 12.48 -5.11 -11.25
N LYS A 175 12.31 -3.78 -11.26
CA LYS A 175 13.40 -2.84 -11.58
C LYS A 175 14.53 -2.86 -10.54
N PHE A 176 14.20 -3.10 -9.27
CA PHE A 176 15.20 -3.26 -8.21
C PHE A 176 15.91 -4.60 -8.33
N LEU A 177 15.18 -5.66 -8.68
CA LEU A 177 15.78 -7.00 -8.90
C LEU A 177 16.71 -7.01 -10.11
N GLU A 178 16.33 -6.34 -11.20
CA GLU A 178 17.18 -6.15 -12.37
C GLU A 178 18.48 -5.43 -12.03
N HIS A 179 18.41 -4.40 -11.16
CA HIS A 179 19.62 -3.73 -10.69
C HIS A 179 20.52 -4.70 -9.92
N ALA A 180 19.96 -5.44 -8.96
CA ALA A 180 20.71 -6.39 -8.13
C ALA A 180 21.40 -7.51 -8.94
N THR A 181 20.84 -7.89 -10.10
CA THR A 181 21.49 -8.87 -11.00
C THR A 181 22.60 -8.28 -11.88
N ASN A 182 22.66 -6.95 -12.02
CA ASN A 182 23.58 -6.26 -12.93
C ASN A 182 24.68 -5.47 -12.19
N SER A 183 24.63 -5.44 -10.86
CA SER A 183 25.52 -4.71 -9.94
C SER A 183 26.59 -5.60 -9.32
#